data_AF-A0A1T4ZMB4-F1
#
_entry.id   AF-A0A1T4ZMB4-F1
#
_cell.length_a   1.000
_cell.length_b   1.000
_cell.length_c   1.000
_cell.angle_alpha   90.00
_cell.angle_beta   90.00
_cell.angle_gamma   90.00
#
_symmetry.space_group_name_H-M   'P 1'
#
loop_
_entity.id
_entity.type
_entity.pdbx_description
1 polymer ?
#
loop_
_entity_poly.entity_id
_entity_poly.type
_entity_poly.pdbx_seq_one_letter_code
_entity_poly.pdbx_strand_id
1 'polypeptide(L)'
;MTNSETTGKTLNPNPEHRSDGSELIPAEIATNDPQSPDVVPGTGYTKDDEGLINNFAVEPDIYPSEYPSPGQQKRYIFLGAGAVLFVVILLMITFSVS
;
A
#
# COMPACT_ATOMS: atom_id res chain seq x y z
N MET A 1 -6.08 -69.45 -17.66
CA MET A 1 -5.65 -68.86 -18.96
C MET A 1 -6.38 -67.53 -19.03
N THR A 2 -5.80 -66.34 -19.01
CA THR A 2 -4.44 -65.84 -19.25
C THR A 2 -4.34 -64.45 -18.61
N ASN A 3 -3.13 -64.09 -18.18
CA ASN A 3 -2.77 -62.78 -17.62
C ASN A 3 -2.94 -61.65 -18.65
N SER A 4 -3.23 -60.44 -18.18
CA SER A 4 -2.72 -59.22 -18.81
C SER A 4 -2.11 -58.35 -17.71
N GLU A 5 -0.79 -58.40 -17.65
CA GLU A 5 0.06 -57.51 -16.88
C GLU A 5 -0.17 -56.06 -17.32
N THR A 6 -0.56 -55.19 -16.38
CA THR A 6 -0.31 -53.75 -16.52
C THR A 6 0.85 -53.42 -15.60
N THR A 7 2.04 -53.50 -16.20
CA THR A 7 3.34 -53.07 -15.70
C THR A 7 3.25 -51.77 -14.90
N GLY A 8 3.72 -51.85 -13.66
CA GLY A 8 3.64 -50.79 -12.68
C GLY A 8 4.45 -49.54 -13.02
N LYS A 9 3.93 -48.41 -12.54
CA LYS A 9 4.78 -47.46 -11.84
C LYS A 9 4.50 -47.67 -10.36
N THR A 10 5.27 -48.55 -9.72
CA THR A 10 5.42 -48.55 -8.26
C THR A 10 5.96 -47.18 -7.90
N LEU A 11 5.06 -46.24 -7.63
CA LEU A 11 5.40 -45.05 -6.88
C LEU A 11 5.83 -45.58 -5.53
N ASN A 12 7.14 -45.67 -5.35
CA ASN A 12 7.76 -45.94 -4.06
C ASN A 12 7.00 -45.07 -3.07
N PRO A 13 6.22 -45.63 -2.14
CA PRO A 13 5.55 -44.83 -1.14
C PRO A 13 6.67 -44.42 -0.20
N ASN A 14 7.43 -43.38 -0.60
CA ASN A 14 8.30 -42.72 0.34
C ASN A 14 7.35 -42.22 1.43
N PRO A 15 7.40 -42.79 2.65
CA PRO A 15 6.42 -42.48 3.68
C PRO A 15 6.53 -41.02 4.17
N GLU A 16 7.50 -40.27 3.63
CA GLU A 16 7.95 -38.94 4.06
C GLU A 16 7.11 -37.76 3.56
N HIS A 17 5.98 -37.99 2.87
CA HIS A 17 5.10 -36.87 2.45
C HIS A 17 3.66 -37.07 2.91
N ARG A 18 3.49 -37.53 4.16
CA ARG A 18 2.22 -37.45 4.86
C ARG A 18 2.20 -36.09 5.56
N SER A 19 1.35 -35.19 5.07
CA SER A 19 1.06 -33.90 5.71
C SER A 19 0.87 -34.11 7.21
N ASP A 20 1.80 -33.58 7.99
CA ASP A 20 1.89 -33.72 9.45
C ASP A 20 1.21 -32.54 10.16
N GLY A 21 0.62 -31.62 9.40
CA GLY A 21 0.04 -30.38 9.89
C GLY A 21 1.07 -29.29 10.21
N SER A 22 2.38 -29.57 10.09
CA SER A 22 3.44 -28.57 10.32
C SER A 22 3.45 -27.48 9.24
N GLU A 23 2.91 -27.76 8.06
CA GLU A 23 2.69 -26.80 6.97
C GLU A 23 1.48 -25.86 7.20
N LEU A 24 0.62 -26.16 8.19
CA LEU A 24 -0.47 -25.28 8.62
C LEU A 24 -0.03 -24.33 9.72
N ILE A 25 1.19 -24.49 10.21
CA ILE A 25 1.83 -23.57 11.11
C ILE A 25 2.20 -22.36 10.26
N PRO A 26 1.56 -21.20 10.47
CA PRO A 26 1.95 -20.00 9.75
C PRO A 26 3.42 -19.73 10.05
N ALA A 27 4.17 -19.24 9.05
CA ALA A 27 5.61 -18.95 9.21
C ALA A 27 5.92 -17.95 10.33
N GLU A 28 4.91 -17.33 10.92
CA GLU A 28 4.97 -16.30 11.95
C GLU A 28 4.92 -16.81 13.40
N ILE A 29 4.98 -18.12 13.66
CA ILE A 29 5.25 -18.57 15.04
C ILE A 29 6.58 -17.99 15.48
N ALA A 30 6.48 -17.02 16.39
CA ALA A 30 7.60 -16.37 17.03
C ALA A 30 8.34 -17.42 17.86
N THR A 31 9.32 -18.09 17.24
CA THR A 31 10.45 -18.59 18.01
C THR A 31 11.00 -17.41 18.79
N ASN A 32 11.13 -17.55 20.11
CA ASN A 32 11.90 -16.65 20.97
C ASN A 32 13.39 -16.75 20.61
N ASP A 33 13.72 -16.55 19.34
CA ASP A 33 15.06 -16.34 18.87
C ASP A 33 15.36 -14.85 19.11
N PRO A 34 16.28 -14.51 20.02
CA PRO A 34 16.70 -13.12 20.25
C PRO A 34 17.31 -12.47 19.00
N GLN A 35 17.45 -13.23 17.90
CA GLN A 35 18.01 -12.78 16.62
C GLN A 35 17.03 -12.79 15.45
N SER A 36 15.72 -12.99 15.68
CA SER A 36 14.74 -12.52 14.70
C SER A 36 14.95 -11.01 14.60
N PRO A 37 15.42 -10.48 13.46
CA PRO A 37 15.48 -9.04 13.30
C PRO A 37 14.06 -8.60 13.57
N ASP A 38 13.91 -7.73 14.56
CA ASP A 38 12.73 -6.92 14.72
C ASP A 38 12.58 -6.25 13.36
N VAL A 39 11.82 -6.88 12.47
CA VAL A 39 11.50 -6.32 11.17
C VAL A 39 10.61 -5.19 11.60
N VAL A 40 11.25 -4.06 11.86
CA VAL A 40 10.66 -2.74 11.95
C VAL A 40 9.78 -2.73 10.72
N PRO A 41 8.46 -2.90 10.87
CA PRO A 41 7.60 -2.94 9.73
C PRO A 41 7.84 -1.61 9.04
N GLY A 42 8.33 -1.65 7.80
CA GLY A 42 8.59 -0.43 7.05
C GLY A 42 7.38 0.48 7.21
N THR A 43 7.63 1.75 7.50
CA THR A 43 6.66 2.79 7.86
C THR A 43 5.33 2.57 7.11
N GLY A 44 4.33 1.94 7.75
CA GLY A 44 3.11 1.51 7.03
C GLY A 44 2.40 0.23 7.51
N TYR A 45 2.94 -0.53 8.45
CA TYR A 45 2.22 -1.67 9.05
C TYR A 45 2.08 -1.50 10.57
N THR A 46 0.93 -1.86 11.12
CA THR A 46 0.72 -1.94 12.58
C THR A 46 0.88 -3.39 13.05
N LYS A 47 1.30 -3.59 14.30
CA LYS A 47 1.21 -4.89 14.97
C LYS A 47 0.04 -4.84 15.96
N ASP A 48 -0.65 -5.95 16.15
CA ASP A 48 -1.66 -6.07 17.20
C ASP A 48 -1.01 -6.30 18.58
N ASP A 49 -1.83 -6.34 19.63
CA ASP A 49 -1.37 -6.55 21.02
C ASP A 49 -0.69 -7.92 21.22
N GLU A 50 -0.88 -8.85 20.28
CA GLU A 50 -0.27 -10.18 20.25
C GLU A 50 1.02 -10.23 19.40
N GLY A 51 1.38 -9.12 18.74
CA GLY A 51 2.58 -8.97 17.91
C GLY A 51 2.43 -9.44 16.47
N LEU A 52 1.24 -9.86 16.05
CA LEU A 52 0.93 -10.25 14.67
C LEU A 52 0.79 -9.01 13.78
N ILE A 53 1.18 -9.14 12.51
CA ILE A 53 1.04 -8.06 11.52
C ILE A 53 -0.45 -7.83 11.28
N ASN A 54 -0.89 -6.62 11.57
CA ASN A 54 -2.25 -6.21 11.32
C ASN A 54 -2.41 -5.81 9.85
N ASN A 55 -3.35 -6.46 9.15
CA ASN A 55 -3.66 -6.22 7.74
C ASN A 55 -4.65 -5.06 7.51
N PHE A 56 -5.02 -4.31 8.55
CA PHE A 56 -5.76 -3.07 8.43
C PHE A 56 -4.84 -1.92 8.00
N ALA A 57 -5.37 -1.02 7.16
CA ALA A 57 -4.63 0.16 6.73
C ALA A 57 -4.27 1.05 7.93
N VAL A 58 -3.04 1.56 7.94
CA VAL A 58 -2.63 2.64 8.86
C VAL A 58 -3.47 3.87 8.53
N GLU A 59 -4.13 4.44 9.54
CA GLU A 59 -4.81 5.71 9.38
C GLU A 59 -3.75 6.80 9.13
N PRO A 60 -3.83 7.54 8.00
CA PRO A 60 -2.85 8.56 7.71
C PRO A 60 -2.99 9.73 8.68
N ASP A 61 -1.86 10.35 9.03
CA ASP A 61 -1.87 11.59 9.80
C ASP A 61 -2.69 12.65 9.08
N ILE A 62 -3.64 13.24 9.81
CA ILE A 62 -4.46 14.34 9.31
C ILE A 62 -3.65 15.63 9.41
N TYR A 63 -3.30 16.22 8.27
CA TYR A 63 -2.68 17.55 8.20
C TYR A 63 -3.76 18.62 8.06
N PRO A 64 -4.09 19.39 9.13
CA PRO A 64 -5.07 20.45 9.02
C PRO A 64 -4.55 21.56 8.09
N SER A 65 -5.44 22.12 7.27
CA SER A 65 -5.09 23.26 6.44
C SER A 65 -4.93 24.52 7.29
N GLU A 66 -3.76 25.15 7.23
CA GLU A 66 -3.52 26.45 7.87
C GLU A 66 -4.08 27.59 7.01
N TYR A 67 -4.63 28.60 7.68
CA TYR A 67 -5.07 29.81 7.00
C TYR A 67 -3.84 30.55 6.42
N PRO A 68 -3.92 31.10 5.19
CA PRO A 68 -2.78 31.75 4.55
C PRO A 68 -2.26 32.93 5.36
N SER A 69 -0.94 33.05 5.44
CA SER A 69 -0.28 34.19 6.05
C SER A 69 -0.65 35.50 5.34
N PRO A 70 -0.52 36.68 6.01
CA PRO A 70 -0.79 37.97 5.37
C PRO A 70 0.05 38.23 4.11
N GLY A 71 1.25 37.64 4.02
CA GLY A 71 2.10 37.69 2.82
C GLY A 71 1.52 36.88 1.66
N GLN A 72 1.04 35.66 1.94
CA GLN A 72 0.38 34.80 0.93
C GLN A 72 -0.93 35.43 0.45
N GLN A 73 -1.73 36.00 1.35
CA GLN A 73 -2.97 36.69 0.99
C GLN A 73 -2.73 37.84 -0.01
N LYS A 74 -1.71 38.68 0.25
CA LYS A 74 -1.34 39.76 -0.67
C LYS A 74 -0.91 39.24 -2.05
N ARG A 75 -0.15 38.14 -2.09
CA ARG A 75 0.23 37.49 -3.36
C ARG A 75 -0.99 36.96 -4.11
N TYR A 76 -1.95 36.35 -3.43
CA TYR A 76 -3.17 35.85 -4.05
C TYR A 76 -4.04 36.98 -4.61
N ILE A 77 -4.15 38.10 -3.89
CA ILE A 77 -4.84 39.30 -4.38
C ILE A 77 -4.16 39.81 -5.66
N PHE A 78 -2.83 39.90 -5.66
CA PHE A 78 -2.08 40.34 -6.83
C PHE A 78 -2.29 39.39 -8.03
N LEU A 79 -2.23 38.08 -7.80
CA LEU A 79 -2.44 37.08 -8.84
C LEU A 79 -3.87 37.13 -9.40
N GLY A 80 -4.86 37.28 -8.52
CA GLY A 80 -6.26 37.44 -8.90
C GLY A 80 -6.50 38.72 -9.71
N ALA A 81 -5.92 39.85 -9.30
CA ALA A 81 -6.00 41.09 -10.05
C ALA A 81 -5.39 40.96 -11.46
N GLY A 82 -4.23 40.30 -11.57
CA GLY A 82 -3.59 40.02 -12.84
C GLY A 82 -4.45 39.13 -13.75
N ALA A 83 -5.07 38.09 -13.19
CA ALA A 83 -5.97 37.20 -13.93
C ALA A 83 -7.21 37.94 -14.45
N VAL A 84 -7.84 38.77 -13.62
CA VAL A 84 -9.00 39.57 -14.03
C VAL A 84 -8.62 40.57 -15.13
N LEU A 85 -7.50 41.28 -14.97
CA LEU A 85 -7.01 42.23 -15.97
C LEU A 85 -6.76 41.52 -17.32
N PHE A 86 -6.14 40.34 -17.29
CA PHE A 86 -5.89 39.55 -18.48
C PHE A 86 -7.18 39.17 -19.21
N VAL A 87 -8.20 38.69 -18.48
CA VAL A 87 -9.52 38.35 -19.06
C VAL A 87 -10.18 39.59 -19.66
N VAL A 88 -10.16 40.73 -18.98
CA VAL A 88 -10.74 41.99 -19.49
C VAL A 88 -10.07 42.42 -20.80
N ILE A 89 -8.73 42.37 -20.85
CA ILE A 89 -7.98 42.69 -22.07
C ILE A 89 -8.37 41.74 -23.21
N LEU A 90 -8.47 40.44 -22.92
CA LEU A 90 -8.87 39.45 -23.92
C LEU A 90 -10.26 39.75 -24.47
N LEU A 91 -11.23 40.06 -23.61
CA LEU A 91 -12.58 40.45 -24.02
C LEU A 91 -12.55 41.74 -24.87
N MET A 92 -11.81 42.76 -24.46
CA MET A 92 -11.67 43.99 -25.27
C MET A 92 -11.12 43.71 -26.67
N ILE A 93 -10.11 42.85 -26.79
CA ILE A 93 -9.57 42.46 -28.10
C ILE A 93 -10.65 41.77 -28.93
N THR A 94 -11.39 40.82 -28.34
CA THR A 94 -12.46 40.10 -29.07
C THR A 94 -13.54 41.04 -29.60
N PHE A 95 -13.98 42.02 -28.80
CA PHE A 95 -14.95 43.02 -29.24
C PHE A 95 -14.37 44.00 -30.27
N SER A 96 -13.09 44.35 -30.16
CA SER A 96 -12.45 45.29 -31.10
C SER A 96 -12.25 44.72 -32.49
N VAL A 97 -12.18 43.40 -32.64
CA VAL A 97 -11.96 42.70 -33.92
C VAL A 97 -13.27 42.15 -34.51
N SER A 98 -14.37 42.15 -33.73
CA SER A 98 -15.69 41.69 -34.18
C SER A 98 -16.41 42.69 -35.10
#